data_AF-A0A528L9J2-F1
#
_entry.id   AF-A0A528L9J2-F1
#
_cell.length_a   1.000
_cell.length_b   1.000
_cell.length_c   1.000
_cell.angle_alpha   90.00
_cell.angle_beta   90.00
_cell.angle_gamma   90.00
#
_symmetry.space_group_name_H-M   'P 1'
#
loop_
_entity.id
_entity.type
_entity.pdbx_description
1 polymer ?
#
loop_
_entity_poly.entity_id
_entity_poly.type
_entity_poly.pdbx_seq_one_letter_code
_entity_poly.pdbx_strand_id
1 'polypeptide(L)'
;MFLHLDTTWLLFAFLIIAGFGFFFGTALDAIMKESGFGPTGNTLLFIFGFFAAMVIAHKHGISLSDLRLAVACGLGGAFAFISVLALIKAGMARL
;
A
#
# COMPACT_ATOMS: atom_id res chain seq x y z
N MET A 1 -20.82 5.67 -16.92
CA MET A 1 -21.56 5.44 -15.65
C MET A 1 -20.56 5.35 -14.48
N PHE A 2 -19.76 6.39 -14.24
CA PHE A 2 -18.75 6.45 -13.16
C PHE A 2 -18.77 7.77 -12.38
N LEU A 3 -19.68 8.70 -12.73
CA LEU A 3 -19.73 10.08 -12.20
C LEU A 3 -20.68 10.26 -11.02
N HIS A 4 -21.29 9.18 -10.52
CA HIS A 4 -22.22 9.20 -9.37
C HIS A 4 -21.71 8.40 -8.17
N LEU A 5 -20.41 8.05 -8.14
CA LEU A 5 -19.81 7.74 -6.84
C LEU A 5 -19.84 9.05 -6.06
N ASP A 6 -20.80 9.12 -5.13
CA ASP A 6 -21.00 10.22 -4.19
C ASP A 6 -19.61 10.72 -3.78
N THR A 7 -19.25 11.96 -4.14
CA THR A 7 -17.90 12.50 -3.91
C THR A 7 -17.46 12.29 -2.46
N THR A 8 -18.43 12.33 -1.56
CA THR A 8 -18.36 11.95 -0.15
C THR A 8 -17.79 10.53 0.07
N TRP A 9 -18.30 9.52 -0.61
CA TRP A 9 -17.86 8.14 -0.49
C TRP A 9 -16.42 7.94 -0.98
N LEU A 10 -16.06 8.61 -2.08
CA LEU A 10 -14.71 8.55 -2.63
C LEU A 10 -13.70 9.24 -1.69
N LEU A 11 -14.10 10.37 -1.09
CA LEU A 11 -13.34 11.05 -0.05
C LEU A 11 -13.17 10.19 1.21
N PHE A 12 -14.21 9.49 1.67
CA PHE A 12 -14.10 8.58 2.81
C PHE A 12 -13.16 7.40 2.52
N ALA A 13 -13.27 6.79 1.34
CA ALA A 13 -12.37 5.72 0.92
C ALA A 13 -10.91 6.22 0.88
N PHE A 14 -10.67 7.40 0.31
CA PHE A 14 -9.35 8.02 0.30
C PHE A 14 -8.84 8.31 1.71
N LEU A 15 -9.69 8.86 2.59
CA LEU A 15 -9.33 9.18 3.98
C LEU A 15 -8.94 7.93 4.76
N ILE A 16 -9.67 6.83 4.60
CA ILE A 16 -9.37 5.54 5.22
C ILE A 16 -8.02 5.03 4.72
N ILE A 17 -7.79 5.02 3.40
CA ILE A 17 -6.53 4.56 2.82
C ILE A 17 -5.36 5.44 3.25
N ALA A 18 -5.54 6.76 3.29
CA ALA A 18 -4.52 7.70 3.74
C ALA A 18 -4.21 7.53 5.23
N GLY A 19 -5.23 7.37 6.08
CA GLY A 19 -5.08 7.13 7.51
C GLY A 19 -4.38 5.81 7.82
N PHE A 20 -4.82 4.72 7.18
CA PHE A 20 -4.16 3.41 7.29
C PHE A 20 -2.74 3.44 6.72
N GLY A 21 -2.54 4.05 5.55
CA GLY A 21 -1.23 4.20 4.93
C GLY A 21 -0.27 4.96 5.82
N PHE A 22 -0.71 6.04 6.47
CA PHE A 22 0.10 6.80 7.40
C PHE A 22 0.43 5.99 8.66
N PHE A 23 -0.55 5.28 9.24
CA PHE A 23 -0.32 4.41 10.38
C PHE A 23 0.69 3.30 10.09
N PHE A 24 0.53 2.60 8.96
CA PHE A 24 1.48 1.58 8.54
C PHE A 24 2.84 2.16 8.14
N GLY A 25 2.87 3.31 7.45
CA GLY A 25 4.09 3.97 7.03
C GLY A 25 4.94 4.43 8.22
N THR A 26 4.30 4.99 9.25
CA THR A 26 4.96 5.37 10.52
C THR A 26 5.39 4.14 11.33
N ALA A 27 4.58 3.09 11.41
CA ALA A 27 4.97 1.83 12.06
C ALA A 27 6.18 1.18 11.36
N LEU A 28 6.17 1.15 10.03
CA LEU A 28 7.29 0.65 9.23
C LEU A 28 8.54 1.51 9.40
N ASP A 29 8.39 2.83 9.51
CA ASP A 29 9.51 3.73 9.77
C ASP A 29 10.13 3.47 11.14
N ALA A 30 9.31 3.26 12.17
CA ALA A 30 9.78 2.92 13.51
C ALA A 30 10.54 1.57 13.56
N ILE A 31 10.12 0.59 12.76
CA ILE A 31 10.76 -0.72 12.67
C ILE A 31 12.04 -0.65 11.83
N MET A 32 11.99 0.00 10.67
CA MET A 32 13.09 0.02 9.71
C MET A 32 14.18 1.06 10.04
N LYS A 33 13.88 2.08 10.84
CA LYS A 33 14.80 3.16 11.23
C LYS A 33 15.60 3.69 10.03
N GLU A 34 16.93 3.58 10.05
CA GLU A 34 17.82 4.06 8.98
C GLU A 34 17.64 3.32 7.65
N SER A 35 17.12 2.08 7.68
CA SER A 35 16.80 1.32 6.48
C SER A 35 15.47 1.75 5.84
N GLY A 36 14.64 2.52 6.55
CA GLY A 36 13.34 3.03 6.07
C GLY A 36 13.47 4.16 5.06
N PHE A 37 12.40 4.44 4.30
CA PHE A 37 12.32 5.61 3.40
C PHE A 37 11.75 6.85 4.11
N GLY A 38 11.75 6.87 5.44
CA GLY A 38 11.06 7.87 6.24
C GLY A 38 9.54 7.58 6.34
N PRO A 39 8.83 8.28 7.24
CA PRO A 39 7.39 8.05 7.46
C PRO A 39 6.56 8.32 6.19
N THR A 40 6.86 9.43 5.52
CA THR A 40 6.15 9.85 4.29
C THR A 40 6.47 8.92 3.11
N GLY A 41 7.73 8.53 2.95
CA GLY A 41 8.15 7.62 1.88
C GLY A 41 7.52 6.24 2.04
N ASN A 42 7.57 5.67 3.24
CA ASN A 42 6.95 4.38 3.55
C ASN A 42 5.43 4.43 3.32
N THR A 43 4.76 5.52 3.70
CA THR A 43 3.32 5.71 3.46
C THR A 43 2.98 5.71 1.97
N LEU A 44 3.73 6.47 1.16
CA LEU A 44 3.51 6.55 -0.29
C LEU A 44 3.77 5.20 -0.97
N LEU A 45 4.86 4.53 -0.60
CA LEU A 45 5.18 3.20 -1.11
C LEU A 45 4.14 2.16 -0.70
N PHE A 46 3.57 2.28 0.52
CA PHE A 46 2.52 1.39 1.00
C PHE A 46 1.25 1.55 0.17
N ILE A 47 0.79 2.78 -0.02
CA ILE A 47 -0.40 3.09 -0.83
C ILE A 47 -0.17 2.63 -2.28
N PHE A 48 1.00 2.92 -2.84
CA PHE A 48 1.35 2.52 -4.19
C PHE A 48 1.35 0.99 -4.35
N GLY A 49 1.98 0.26 -3.42
CA GLY A 49 2.01 -1.20 -3.40
C GLY A 49 0.62 -1.82 -3.24
N PHE A 50 -0.24 -1.21 -2.42
CA PHE A 50 -1.63 -1.64 -2.23
C PHE A 50 -2.42 -1.57 -3.55
N PHE A 51 -2.38 -0.42 -4.23
CA PHE A 51 -3.08 -0.26 -5.50
C PHE A 51 -2.46 -1.09 -6.62
N ALA A 52 -1.12 -1.17 -6.69
CA ALA A 52 -0.43 -2.00 -7.67
C ALA A 52 -0.84 -3.47 -7.55
N ALA A 53 -0.93 -3.99 -6.32
CA ALA A 53 -1.38 -5.36 -6.06
C ALA A 53 -2.83 -5.59 -6.48
N MET A 54 -3.74 -4.64 -6.18
CA MET A 54 -5.13 -4.72 -6.63
C MET A 54 -5.24 -4.73 -8.17
N VAL A 55 -4.45 -3.93 -8.87
CA VAL A 55 -4.41 -3.92 -10.34
C VAL A 55 -3.89 -5.24 -10.90
N ILE A 56 -2.83 -5.80 -10.31
CA ILE A 56 -2.26 -7.09 -10.71
C ILE A 56 -3.26 -8.22 -10.47
N ALA A 57 -3.92 -8.23 -9.31
CA ALA A 57 -4.93 -9.23 -8.96
C ALA A 57 -6.12 -9.18 -9.90
N HIS A 58 -6.61 -7.97 -10.22
CA HIS A 58 -7.67 -7.77 -11.20
C HIS A 58 -7.25 -8.28 -12.60
N LYS A 59 -6.00 -8.02 -13.02
CA LYS A 59 -5.47 -8.55 -14.29
C LYS A 59 -5.35 -10.07 -14.32
N HIS A 60 -5.10 -10.72 -13.18
CA HIS A 60 -5.07 -12.17 -13.07
C HIS A 60 -6.47 -12.82 -12.97
N GLY A 61 -7.54 -12.04 -13.12
CA GLY A 61 -8.91 -12.53 -13.05
C GLY A 61 -9.38 -12.86 -11.63
N ILE A 62 -8.66 -12.40 -10.59
CA ILE A 62 -9.10 -12.55 -9.21
C ILE A 62 -10.26 -11.58 -8.99
N SER A 63 -11.44 -12.12 -8.74
CA SER A 63 -12.63 -11.33 -8.44
C SER A 63 -12.48 -10.70 -7.06
N LEU A 64 -12.09 -9.42 -7.01
CA LEU A 64 -12.02 -8.60 -5.79
C LEU A 64 -13.42 -8.21 -5.25
N SER A 65 -14.47 -8.94 -5.65
CA SER A 65 -15.85 -8.75 -5.20
C SER A 65 -15.99 -8.96 -3.70
N ASP A 66 -15.15 -9.84 -3.15
CA ASP A 66 -15.06 -10.07 -1.72
C ASP A 66 -14.07 -9.07 -1.10
N LEU A 67 -14.62 -8.17 -0.27
CA LEU A 67 -13.85 -7.13 0.41
C LEU A 67 -12.72 -7.72 1.27
N ARG A 68 -12.89 -8.90 1.86
CA ARG A 68 -11.82 -9.55 2.63
C ARG A 68 -10.64 -9.94 1.76
N LEU A 69 -10.91 -10.53 0.60
CA LEU A 69 -9.88 -10.90 -0.36
C LEU A 69 -9.19 -9.66 -0.93
N ALA A 70 -9.94 -8.61 -1.23
CA ALA A 70 -9.39 -7.36 -1.72
C ALA A 70 -8.45 -6.70 -0.70
N VAL A 71 -8.88 -6.63 0.57
CA VAL A 71 -8.06 -6.07 1.64
C VAL A 71 -6.82 -6.94 1.91
N ALA A 72 -6.96 -8.27 1.96
CA ALA A 72 -5.83 -9.17 2.18
C ALA A 72 -4.81 -9.10 1.03
N CYS A 73 -5.28 -9.06 -0.22
CA CYS A 73 -4.42 -8.95 -1.39
C CYS A 73 -3.72 -7.58 -1.46
N GLY A 74 -4.46 -6.49 -1.22
CA GLY A 74 -3.91 -5.14 -1.20
C GLY A 74 -2.87 -4.94 -0.08
N LEU A 75 -3.19 -5.34 1.16
CA LEU A 75 -2.26 -5.25 2.29
C LEU A 75 -1.04 -6.14 2.09
N GLY A 76 -1.24 -7.38 1.65
CA GLY A 76 -0.15 -8.32 1.37
C GLY A 76 0.79 -7.80 0.28
N GLY A 77 0.23 -7.21 -0.78
CA GLY A 77 1.02 -6.62 -1.85
C GLY A 77 1.76 -5.33 -1.44
N ALA A 78 1.14 -4.49 -0.61
CA ALA A 78 1.79 -3.31 -0.04
C ALA A 78 3.01 -3.69 0.82
N PHE A 79 2.85 -4.69 1.69
CA PHE A 79 3.95 -5.21 2.49
C PHE A 79 5.05 -5.84 1.62
N ALA A 80 4.69 -6.70 0.68
CA ALA A 80 5.65 -7.34 -0.22
C ALA A 80 6.47 -6.30 -1.00
N PHE A 81 5.81 -5.25 -1.51
CA PHE A 81 6.46 -4.18 -2.25
C PHE A 81 7.47 -3.40 -1.40
N ILE A 82 7.08 -3.01 -0.18
CA ILE A 82 8.00 -2.33 0.74
C ILE A 82 9.14 -3.25 1.15
N SER A 83 8.89 -4.52 1.45
CA SER A 83 9.94 -5.48 1.79
C SER A 83 10.96 -5.64 0.67
N VAL A 84 10.53 -5.71 -0.59
CA VAL A 84 11.44 -5.78 -1.74
C VAL A 84 12.28 -4.51 -1.86
N LEU A 85 11.66 -3.32 -1.77
CA LEU A 85 12.39 -2.04 -1.82
C LEU A 85 13.36 -1.87 -0.65
N ALA A 86 12.95 -2.29 0.55
CA ALA A 86 13.78 -2.33 1.74
C ALA A 86 15.01 -3.21 1.54
N LEU A 87 14.81 -4.43 1.01
CA LEU A 87 15.89 -5.37 0.71
C LEU A 87 16.85 -4.82 -0.34
N ILE A 88 16.33 -4.20 -1.41
CA ILE A 88 17.16 -3.54 -2.43
C ILE A 88 17.99 -2.42 -1.80
N LYS A 89 17.37 -1.53 -1.01
CA LYS A 89 18.07 -0.44 -0.34
C LYS A 89 19.14 -0.96 0.63
N ALA A 90 18.82 -1.96 1.43
CA ALA A 90 19.76 -2.59 2.36
C ALA A 90 20.91 -3.30 1.63
N GLY A 91 20.64 -3.92 0.48
CA GLY A 91 21.64 -4.54 -0.38
C GLY A 91 22.60 -3.52 -1.01
N MET A 92 22.06 -2.40 -1.52
CA MET A 92 22.88 -1.31 -2.07
C MET A 92 23.71 -0.59 -1.02
N ALA A 93 23.18 -0.42 0.20
CA ALA A 93 23.93 0.19 1.30
C ALA A 93 25.07 -0.68 1.83
N ARG A 94 25.09 -1.97 1.48
CA ARG A 94 26.12 -2.94 1.87
C ARG A 94 27.19 -3.17 0.80
N LEU A 95 27.01 -2.62 -0.40
CA LEU A 95 27.95 -2.59 -1.52
C LEU A 95 28.79 -1.31 -1.46
#